data_AF-A0A2H1WUM2-F1
#
_entry.id   AF-A0A2H1WUM2-F1
#
_cell.length_a   1.000
_cell.length_b   1.000
_cell.length_c   1.000
_cell.angle_alpha   90.00
_cell.angle_beta   90.00
_cell.angle_gamma   90.00
#
_symmetry.space_group_name_H-M   'P 1'
#
loop_
_entity.id
_entity.type
_entity.pdbx_description
1 polymer ?
#
loop_
_entity_poly.entity_id
_entity_poly.type
_entity_poly.pdbx_seq_one_letter_code
_entity_poly.pdbx_strand_id
1 'polypeptide(L)'
;SSLRISALPTHLSYDAAWPVRKVPLRVTPHFVTFHLESKTYCLVASTSAPTQSYYKFNGEDKEKSSDNKGDRFPYPHQDKFFVTLFSPVSWEIIPNTRIELDDWEHVTCLKNVSLSYEGTRSGLRGYIAIGTNYNYSEDITSRGRIIIYDIIDVVPEPGQPLTKNRFKELYAKEQKGPVTALTQVLGYLISAVGQK
;
A
#
# COMPACT_ATOMS: atom_id res chain seq x y z
N SER A 1 8.87 27.95 -38.85
CA SER A 1 7.58 27.79 -38.16
C SER A 1 7.09 26.35 -38.36
N SER A 2 6.56 25.68 -37.33
CA SER A 2 6.00 24.32 -37.48
C SER A 2 4.48 24.36 -37.29
N LEU A 3 3.72 24.01 -38.33
CA LEU A 3 2.28 23.76 -38.21
C LEU A 3 2.03 22.46 -37.42
N ARG A 4 1.09 22.47 -36.46
CA ARG A 4 0.70 21.27 -35.70
C ARG A 4 -0.82 21.09 -35.77
N ILE A 5 -1.25 19.92 -36.22
CA ILE A 5 -2.65 19.48 -36.15
C ILE A 5 -2.82 18.75 -34.81
N SER A 6 -3.72 19.23 -33.96
CA SER A 6 -3.87 18.79 -32.57
C SER A 6 -5.32 18.51 -32.22
N ALA A 7 -5.54 17.62 -31.25
CA ALA A 7 -6.85 17.32 -30.66
C ALA A 7 -6.73 17.24 -29.13
N LEU A 8 -7.83 17.52 -28.42
CA LEU A 8 -7.87 17.38 -26.97
C LEU A 8 -7.91 15.90 -26.55
N PRO A 9 -7.15 15.49 -25.53
CA PRO A 9 -7.24 14.14 -24.96
C PRO A 9 -8.66 13.80 -24.47
N THR A 10 -9.22 12.68 -24.94
CA THR A 10 -10.61 12.29 -24.67
C THR A 10 -10.83 11.62 -23.31
N HIS A 11 -9.77 11.23 -22.61
CA HIS A 11 -9.85 10.52 -21.33
C HIS A 11 -9.93 11.44 -20.10
N LEU A 12 -9.96 12.76 -20.31
CA LEU A 12 -10.08 13.77 -19.27
C LEU A 12 -11.46 14.42 -19.35
N SER A 13 -12.05 14.69 -18.19
CA SER A 13 -13.17 15.61 -18.07
C SER A 13 -12.64 17.04 -17.96
N TYR A 14 -13.13 17.92 -18.82
CA TYR A 14 -12.84 19.35 -18.81
C TYR A 14 -13.94 20.17 -18.13
N ASP A 15 -14.97 19.51 -17.60
CA ASP A 15 -16.11 20.13 -16.90
C ASP A 15 -15.83 20.34 -15.40
N ALA A 16 -14.56 20.55 -15.05
CA ALA A 16 -14.10 20.81 -13.69
C ALA A 16 -13.06 21.93 -13.75
N ALA A 17 -12.76 22.56 -12.60
CA ALA A 17 -11.79 23.64 -12.53
C ALA A 17 -10.43 23.25 -13.12
N TRP A 18 -10.02 22.00 -12.94
CA TRP A 18 -8.85 21.39 -13.58
C TRP A 18 -9.30 20.20 -14.46
N PRO A 19 -8.61 19.89 -15.57
CA PRO A 19 -8.85 18.66 -16.31
C PRO A 19 -8.59 17.44 -15.43
N VAL A 20 -9.60 16.59 -15.22
CA VAL A 20 -9.53 15.46 -14.27
C VAL A 20 -10.03 14.16 -14.89
N ARG A 21 -9.45 13.03 -14.44
CA ARG A 21 -9.98 11.69 -14.70
C ARG A 21 -10.35 11.05 -13.37
N LYS A 22 -11.64 10.78 -13.16
CA LYS A 22 -12.10 10.04 -11.98
C LYS A 22 -11.95 8.54 -12.22
N VAL A 23 -11.18 7.87 -11.37
CA VAL A 23 -10.97 6.41 -11.42
C VAL A 23 -11.76 5.76 -10.27
N PRO A 24 -12.80 4.95 -10.56
CA PRO A 24 -13.57 4.27 -9.52
C PRO A 24 -12.83 3.02 -9.03
N LEU A 25 -12.32 3.05 -7.80
CA LEU A 25 -11.60 1.91 -7.19
C LEU A 25 -12.52 0.92 -6.46
N ARG A 26 -13.73 1.34 -6.04
CA ARG A 26 -14.70 0.54 -5.25
C ARG A 26 -14.14 -0.02 -3.93
N VAL A 27 -13.08 0.60 -3.44
CA VAL A 27 -12.41 0.36 -2.17
C VAL A 27 -12.00 1.71 -1.58
N THR A 28 -11.56 1.75 -0.33
CA THR A 28 -11.08 2.98 0.30
C THR A 28 -9.59 3.16 0.02
N PRO A 29 -9.16 4.12 -0.82
CA PRO A 29 -7.75 4.43 -0.99
C PRO A 29 -7.23 5.19 0.23
N HIS A 30 -6.08 4.78 0.76
CA HIS A 30 -5.43 5.43 1.91
C HIS A 30 -4.19 6.21 1.50
N PHE A 31 -3.32 5.57 0.71
CA PHE A 31 -2.05 6.17 0.29
C PHE A 31 -1.76 5.85 -1.17
N VAL A 32 -1.12 6.80 -1.86
CA VAL A 32 -0.59 6.61 -3.20
C VAL A 32 0.80 7.22 -3.30
N THR A 33 1.71 6.53 -3.96
CA THR A 33 3.04 7.07 -4.28
C THR A 33 3.45 6.67 -5.69
N PHE A 34 4.23 7.50 -6.36
CA PHE A 34 4.75 7.20 -7.69
C PHE A 34 6.16 6.62 -7.59
N HIS A 35 6.36 5.45 -8.19
CA HIS A 35 7.67 4.83 -8.32
C HIS A 35 8.30 5.26 -9.66
N LEU A 36 9.41 5.98 -9.59
CA LEU A 36 10.00 6.67 -10.73
C LEU A 36 10.61 5.69 -11.74
N GLU A 37 11.27 4.65 -11.24
CA GLU A 37 12.02 3.69 -12.05
C GLU A 37 11.09 2.83 -12.92
N SER A 38 9.99 2.33 -12.35
CA SER A 38 9.00 1.52 -13.07
C SER A 38 7.90 2.36 -13.73
N LYS A 39 7.82 3.66 -13.39
CA LYS A 39 6.75 4.58 -13.82
C LYS A 39 5.35 4.03 -13.50
N THR A 40 5.18 3.51 -12.29
CA THR A 40 3.89 2.99 -11.80
C THR A 40 3.51 3.68 -10.50
N TYR A 41 2.21 3.69 -10.19
CA TYR A 41 1.74 4.08 -8.87
C TYR A 41 1.68 2.85 -7.97
N CYS A 42 2.14 2.99 -6.74
CA CYS A 42 1.83 2.07 -5.66
C CYS A 42 0.65 2.64 -4.89
N LEU A 43 -0.41 1.84 -4.76
CA LEU A 43 -1.65 2.20 -4.07
C LEU A 43 -1.82 1.29 -2.86
N VAL A 44 -2.10 1.88 -1.72
CA VAL A 44 -2.60 1.19 -0.52
C VAL A 44 -4.07 1.51 -0.38
N ALA A 45 -4.88 0.46 -0.25
CA ALA A 45 -6.33 0.57 -0.07
C ALA A 45 -6.83 -0.46 0.94
N SER A 46 -8.06 -0.29 1.42
CA SER A 46 -8.72 -1.27 2.28
C SER A 46 -10.13 -1.61 1.80
N THR A 47 -10.55 -2.82 2.14
CA THR A 47 -11.96 -3.26 2.09
C THR A 47 -12.47 -3.44 3.50
N SER A 48 -13.71 -3.01 3.75
CA SER A 48 -14.34 -3.09 5.06
C SER A 48 -15.46 -4.11 5.06
N ALA A 49 -15.42 -5.10 5.95
CA ALA A 49 -16.43 -6.15 6.05
C ALA A 49 -16.84 -6.41 7.51
N PRO A 50 -18.11 -6.74 7.81
CA PRO A 50 -18.52 -7.11 9.15
C PRO A 50 -17.73 -8.32 9.67
N THR A 51 -17.28 -8.26 10.93
CA THR A 51 -16.54 -9.35 11.58
C THR A 51 -17.20 -9.77 12.89
N GLN A 52 -17.18 -11.07 13.15
CA GLN A 52 -17.62 -11.65 14.44
C GLN A 52 -16.44 -11.95 15.35
N SER A 53 -15.22 -11.88 14.81
CA SER A 53 -13.99 -12.17 15.53
C SER A 53 -13.33 -10.90 16.02
N TYR A 54 -12.76 -10.95 17.21
CA TYR A 54 -12.00 -9.86 17.81
C TYR A 54 -11.01 -10.42 18.81
N TYR A 55 -9.98 -9.64 19.14
CA TYR A 55 -8.97 -10.06 20.09
C TYR A 55 -9.26 -9.48 21.48
N LYS A 56 -9.09 -10.30 22.51
CA LYS A 56 -9.13 -9.92 23.92
C LYS A 56 -7.78 -10.18 24.57
N PHE A 57 -7.48 -9.44 25.63
CA PHE A 57 -6.35 -9.74 26.49
C PHE A 57 -6.84 -10.61 27.67
N ASN A 58 -6.22 -11.77 27.88
CA ASN A 58 -6.61 -12.68 28.97
C ASN A 58 -5.69 -12.61 30.21
N GLY A 59 -4.75 -11.65 30.23
CA GLY A 59 -3.75 -11.49 31.29
C GLY A 59 -2.36 -12.00 30.90
N GLU A 60 -2.27 -12.96 29.97
CA GLU A 60 -1.00 -13.53 29.51
C GLU A 60 -0.72 -13.19 28.04
N ASP A 61 -1.69 -13.42 27.15
CA ASP A 61 -1.54 -13.17 25.71
C ASP A 61 -2.85 -12.66 25.08
N LYS A 62 -2.79 -12.33 23.79
CA LYS A 62 -3.96 -12.02 22.97
C LYS A 62 -4.69 -13.32 22.62
N GLU A 63 -5.98 -13.35 22.88
CA GLU A 63 -6.86 -14.47 22.56
C GLU A 63 -7.87 -14.06 21.50
N LYS A 64 -7.95 -14.83 20.42
CA LYS A 64 -8.95 -14.61 19.37
C LYS A 64 -10.29 -15.15 19.84
N SER A 65 -11.22 -14.26 20.14
CA SER A 65 -12.60 -14.58 20.49
C SER A 65 -13.52 -14.40 19.28
N SER A 66 -14.55 -15.22 19.18
CA SER A 66 -15.65 -15.03 18.24
C SER A 66 -16.98 -15.05 18.98
N ASP A 67 -17.85 -14.08 18.72
CA ASP A 67 -19.16 -13.98 19.35
C ASP A 67 -20.23 -13.82 18.25
N ASN A 68 -21.16 -14.78 18.19
CA ASN A 68 -22.26 -14.75 17.24
C ASN A 68 -23.55 -14.36 17.97
N LYS A 69 -23.97 -13.10 17.78
CA LYS A 69 -25.18 -12.50 18.35
C LYS A 69 -26.40 -12.59 17.42
N GLY A 70 -26.31 -13.39 16.35
CA GLY A 70 -27.36 -13.60 15.37
C GLY A 70 -27.48 -12.48 14.32
N ASP A 71 -28.40 -12.67 13.37
CA ASP A 71 -28.46 -11.88 12.12
C ASP A 71 -28.97 -10.43 12.30
N ARG A 72 -29.64 -10.15 13.43
CA ARG A 72 -30.14 -8.79 13.73
C ARG A 72 -29.10 -7.91 14.43
N PHE A 73 -27.98 -8.48 14.85
CA PHE A 73 -26.93 -7.73 15.54
C PHE A 73 -26.03 -7.04 14.51
N PRO A 74 -25.85 -5.71 14.57
CA PRO A 74 -24.90 -5.01 13.70
C PRO A 74 -23.47 -5.29 14.16
N TYR A 75 -22.79 -6.19 13.46
CA TYR A 75 -21.39 -6.51 13.74
C TYR A 75 -20.46 -5.33 13.39
N PRO A 76 -19.38 -5.13 14.16
CA PRO A 76 -18.37 -4.14 13.82
C PRO A 76 -17.71 -4.50 12.49
N HIS A 77 -17.30 -3.48 11.75
CA HIS A 77 -16.56 -3.66 10.52
C HIS A 77 -15.06 -3.78 10.81
N GLN A 78 -14.42 -4.71 10.10
CA GLN A 78 -12.98 -4.89 10.08
C GLN A 78 -12.44 -4.48 8.71
N ASP A 79 -11.42 -3.64 8.73
CA ASP A 79 -10.70 -3.25 7.53
C ASP A 79 -9.57 -4.24 7.25
N LYS A 80 -9.52 -4.71 6.00
CA LYS A 80 -8.40 -5.50 5.47
C LYS A 80 -7.64 -4.68 4.46
N PHE A 81 -6.38 -4.38 4.76
CA PHE A 81 -5.51 -3.58 3.91
C PHE A 81 -4.87 -4.44 2.84
N PHE A 82 -4.59 -3.83 1.69
CA PHE A 82 -3.79 -4.42 0.63
C PHE A 82 -2.98 -3.34 -0.09
N VAL A 83 -1.88 -3.77 -0.69
CA VAL A 83 -1.06 -2.95 -1.59
C VAL A 83 -1.15 -3.49 -3.01
N THR A 84 -1.18 -2.61 -4.00
CA THR A 84 -1.25 -2.99 -5.41
C THR A 84 -0.56 -1.98 -6.30
N LEU A 85 -0.13 -2.41 -7.50
CA LEU A 85 0.40 -1.51 -8.51
C LEU A 85 -0.72 -1.02 -9.43
N PHE A 86 -0.57 0.22 -9.87
CA PHE A 86 -1.55 0.92 -10.68
C PHE A 86 -0.85 1.59 -11.86
N SER A 87 -1.32 1.31 -13.07
CA SER A 87 -0.70 1.76 -14.32
C SER A 87 -1.15 3.19 -14.66
N PRO A 88 -0.25 4.17 -14.85
CA PRO A 88 -0.62 5.52 -15.30
C PRO A 88 -1.02 5.58 -16.77
N VAL A 89 -0.79 4.49 -17.54
CA VAL A 89 -1.11 4.44 -18.97
C VAL A 89 -2.59 4.09 -19.15
N SER A 90 -3.04 2.97 -18.59
CA SER A 90 -4.44 2.51 -18.69
C SER A 90 -5.33 3.07 -17.58
N TRP A 91 -4.75 3.50 -16.46
CA TRP A 91 -5.45 3.79 -15.20
C TRP A 91 -6.22 2.58 -14.67
N GLU A 92 -5.53 1.45 -14.62
CA GLU A 92 -6.04 0.18 -14.12
C GLU A 92 -5.05 -0.42 -13.13
N ILE A 93 -5.58 -1.26 -12.24
CA ILE A 93 -4.78 -2.09 -11.35
C ILE A 93 -4.01 -3.10 -12.20
N ILE A 94 -2.70 -3.23 -11.95
CA ILE A 94 -1.88 -4.23 -12.61
C ILE A 94 -2.28 -5.61 -12.06
N PRO A 95 -2.70 -6.56 -12.90
CA PRO A 95 -3.09 -7.90 -12.44
C PRO A 95 -1.95 -8.58 -11.68
N ASN A 96 -2.30 -9.47 -10.73
CA ASN A 96 -1.34 -10.28 -9.97
C ASN A 96 -0.32 -9.47 -9.11
N THR A 97 -0.59 -8.18 -8.86
CA THR A 97 0.25 -7.32 -7.99
C THR A 97 -0.40 -6.99 -6.65
N ARG A 98 -1.64 -7.44 -6.41
CA ARG A 98 -2.33 -7.25 -5.14
C ARG A 98 -1.69 -8.15 -4.07
N ILE A 99 -1.13 -7.55 -3.04
CA ILE A 99 -0.63 -8.22 -1.84
C ILE A 99 -1.54 -7.83 -0.69
N GLU A 100 -2.21 -8.81 -0.11
CA GLU A 100 -3.04 -8.59 1.08
C GLU A 100 -2.15 -8.58 2.33
N LEU A 101 -2.45 -7.65 3.23
CA LEU A 101 -1.82 -7.60 4.54
C LEU A 101 -2.56 -8.54 5.51
N ASP A 102 -1.96 -8.76 6.67
CA ASP A 102 -2.51 -9.64 7.69
C ASP A 102 -3.80 -9.05 8.30
N ASP A 103 -4.62 -9.91 8.90
CA ASP A 103 -5.81 -9.46 9.63
C ASP A 103 -5.40 -8.50 10.76
N TRP A 104 -6.15 -7.41 10.92
CA TRP A 104 -5.87 -6.34 11.90
C TRP A 104 -4.58 -5.57 11.64
N GLU A 105 -3.89 -5.79 10.52
CA GLU A 105 -2.73 -5.02 10.12
C GLU A 105 -3.14 -3.80 9.29
N HIS A 106 -2.96 -2.62 9.85
CA HIS A 106 -3.27 -1.34 9.21
C HIS A 106 -2.00 -0.71 8.67
N VAL A 107 -2.04 -0.22 7.44
CA VAL A 107 -0.95 0.58 6.89
C VAL A 107 -1.03 1.98 7.48
N THR A 108 0.07 2.45 8.06
CA THR A 108 0.19 3.78 8.66
C THR A 108 0.90 4.76 7.74
N CYS A 109 1.81 4.27 6.90
CA CYS A 109 2.54 5.10 5.96
C CYS A 109 3.03 4.32 4.73
N LEU A 110 3.10 5.03 3.60
CA LEU A 110 3.62 4.55 2.32
C LEU A 110 4.54 5.63 1.75
N LYS A 111 5.79 5.27 1.43
CA LYS A 111 6.76 6.19 0.81
C LYS A 111 7.54 5.48 -0.29
N ASN A 112 7.77 6.20 -1.39
CA ASN A 112 8.86 5.85 -2.29
C ASN A 112 10.15 6.40 -1.67
N VAL A 113 11.08 5.52 -1.32
CA VAL A 113 12.34 5.85 -0.65
C VAL A 113 13.56 5.51 -1.50
N SER A 114 14.49 6.45 -1.65
CA SER A 114 15.80 6.29 -2.28
C SER A 114 16.83 5.88 -1.22
N LEU A 115 17.21 4.60 -1.24
CA LEU A 115 18.17 4.03 -0.29
C LEU A 115 19.52 3.75 -0.98
N SER A 116 20.59 3.71 -0.18
CA SER A 116 21.95 3.45 -0.66
C SER A 116 22.04 2.11 -1.39
N TYR A 117 22.57 2.14 -2.62
CA TYR A 117 22.71 0.97 -3.47
C TYR A 117 23.91 1.11 -4.42
N GLU A 118 24.92 0.28 -4.23
CA GLU A 118 26.19 0.31 -4.97
C GLU A 118 26.05 -0.04 -6.46
N GLY A 119 24.97 -0.70 -6.86
CA GLY A 119 24.74 -1.11 -8.26
C GLY A 119 24.25 0.00 -9.19
N THR A 120 24.10 1.23 -8.71
CA THR A 120 23.63 2.37 -9.52
C THR A 120 24.67 3.49 -9.56
N ARG A 121 24.73 4.23 -10.67
CA ARG A 121 25.67 5.36 -10.82
C ARG A 121 25.46 6.47 -9.77
N SER A 122 24.21 6.66 -9.33
CA SER A 122 23.86 7.61 -8.27
C SER A 122 24.23 7.12 -6.86
N GLY A 123 24.55 5.83 -6.69
CA GLY A 123 24.68 5.20 -5.39
C GLY A 123 23.34 5.07 -4.63
N LEU A 124 22.21 5.35 -5.27
CA LEU A 124 20.86 5.35 -4.69
C LEU A 124 19.89 4.63 -5.61
N ARG A 125 18.96 3.88 -5.02
CA ARG A 125 17.87 3.19 -5.73
C ARG A 125 16.52 3.42 -5.02
N GLY A 126 15.47 3.65 -5.80
CA GLY A 126 14.09 3.74 -5.31
C GLY A 126 13.53 2.39 -4.87
N TYR A 127 12.81 2.41 -3.75
CA TYR A 127 12.09 1.29 -3.17
C TYR A 127 10.76 1.78 -2.60
N ILE A 128 9.79 0.88 -2.49
CA ILE A 128 8.53 1.15 -1.79
C ILE A 128 8.66 0.70 -0.35
N ALA A 129 8.65 1.64 0.58
CA ALA A 129 8.64 1.37 2.01
C ALA A 129 7.23 1.58 2.59
N ILE A 130 6.78 0.59 3.36
CA ILE A 130 5.46 0.54 3.99
C ILE A 130 5.68 0.31 5.49
N GLY A 131 5.08 1.18 6.29
CA GLY A 131 4.98 1.01 7.73
C GLY A 131 3.58 0.56 8.10
N THR A 132 3.50 -0.44 8.96
CA THR A 132 2.22 -1.01 9.40
C THR A 132 2.13 -1.10 10.90
N ASN A 133 0.91 -1.26 11.39
CA ASN A 133 0.58 -1.48 12.78
C ASN A 133 -0.53 -2.54 12.91
N TYR A 134 -0.35 -3.49 13.81
CA TYR A 134 -1.41 -4.41 14.22
C TYR A 134 -2.32 -3.73 15.24
N ASN A 135 -3.56 -3.45 14.86
CA ASN A 135 -4.55 -2.75 15.65
C ASN A 135 -5.59 -3.73 16.20
N TYR A 136 -5.45 -4.18 17.45
CA TYR A 136 -6.34 -5.18 18.04
C TYR A 136 -7.36 -4.55 19.03
N SER A 137 -6.86 -4.10 20.18
CA SER A 137 -7.59 -3.44 21.27
C SER A 137 -6.58 -2.60 22.06
N GLU A 138 -7.05 -1.63 22.84
CA GLU A 138 -6.20 -0.83 23.74
C GLU A 138 -5.45 -1.69 24.76
N ASP A 139 -6.07 -2.78 25.24
CA ASP A 139 -5.48 -3.68 26.23
C ASP A 139 -4.38 -4.59 25.64
N ILE A 140 -4.21 -4.61 24.32
CA ILE A 140 -3.24 -5.47 23.64
C ILE A 140 -2.10 -4.60 23.11
N THR A 141 -0.87 -5.01 23.43
CA THR A 141 0.32 -4.27 22.96
C THR A 141 0.38 -4.25 21.44
N SER A 142 0.41 -3.02 20.89
CA SER A 142 0.54 -2.78 19.46
C SER A 142 1.96 -3.08 18.97
N ARG A 143 2.08 -3.90 17.93
CA ARG A 143 3.34 -4.13 17.20
C ARG A 143 3.18 -3.66 15.77
N GLY A 144 4.28 -3.28 15.13
CA GLY A 144 4.29 -2.86 13.74
C GLY A 144 5.14 -3.77 12.88
N ARG A 145 5.13 -3.53 11.58
CA ARG A 145 6.01 -4.19 10.61
C ARG A 145 6.53 -3.14 9.62
N ILE A 146 7.80 -3.27 9.26
CA ILE A 146 8.39 -2.50 8.15
C ILE A 146 8.50 -3.46 6.99
N ILE A 147 7.94 -3.05 5.85
CA ILE A 147 7.96 -3.80 4.60
C ILE A 147 8.63 -2.95 3.53
N ILE A 148 9.60 -3.50 2.82
CA ILE A 148 10.31 -2.85 1.72
C ILE A 148 10.17 -3.73 0.49
N TYR A 149 9.56 -3.17 -0.55
CA TYR A 149 9.43 -3.77 -1.86
C TYR A 149 10.31 -3.07 -2.89
N ASP A 150 10.91 -3.86 -3.77
CA ASP A 150 11.45 -3.41 -5.05
C ASP A 150 10.42 -3.69 -6.14
N ILE A 151 10.27 -2.78 -7.10
CA ILE A 151 9.40 -3.01 -8.25
C ILE A 151 10.28 -3.43 -9.41
N ILE A 152 10.23 -4.72 -9.71
CA ILE A 152 11.04 -5.35 -10.75
C ILE A 152 10.27 -5.48 -12.05
N ASP A 153 11.00 -5.43 -13.16
CA ASP A 153 10.48 -5.82 -14.47
C ASP A 153 10.58 -7.33 -14.63
N VAL A 154 9.48 -7.95 -15.02
CA VAL A 154 9.35 -9.38 -15.34
C VAL A 154 8.82 -9.55 -16.75
N VAL A 155 8.99 -10.75 -17.31
CA VAL A 155 8.39 -11.08 -18.60
C VAL A 155 6.86 -11.04 -18.44
N PRO A 156 6.15 -10.20 -19.22
CA PRO A 156 4.69 -10.11 -19.13
C PRO A 156 4.04 -11.42 -19.57
N GLU A 157 2.87 -11.70 -18.99
CA GLU A 157 2.08 -12.87 -19.36
C GLU A 157 1.54 -12.72 -20.80
N PRO A 158 1.44 -13.81 -21.58
CA PRO A 158 0.87 -13.75 -22.93
C PRO A 158 -0.53 -13.14 -22.92
N GLY A 159 -0.73 -12.06 -23.67
CA GLY A 159 -2.00 -11.33 -23.73
C GLY A 159 -2.24 -10.29 -22.63
N GLN A 160 -1.34 -10.14 -21.65
CA GLN A 160 -1.45 -9.15 -20.58
C GLN A 160 -0.19 -8.27 -20.47
N PRO A 161 -0.06 -7.21 -21.29
CA PRO A 161 1.14 -6.37 -21.32
C PRO A 161 1.38 -5.58 -20.01
N LEU A 162 0.34 -5.40 -19.19
CA LEU A 162 0.45 -4.68 -17.91
C LEU A 162 1.24 -5.47 -16.86
N THR A 163 1.30 -6.81 -16.95
CA THR A 163 1.95 -7.66 -15.92
C THR A 163 3.47 -7.67 -15.98
N LYS A 164 4.08 -6.72 -16.71
CA LYS A 164 5.52 -6.52 -16.74
C LYS A 164 6.12 -6.09 -15.40
N ASN A 165 5.33 -5.50 -14.50
CA ASN A 165 5.81 -5.00 -13.21
C ASN A 165 5.31 -5.85 -12.05
N ARG A 166 6.20 -6.20 -11.12
CA ARG A 166 5.87 -7.00 -9.95
C ARG A 166 6.58 -6.48 -8.70
N PHE A 167 5.94 -6.64 -7.55
CA PHE A 167 6.59 -6.47 -6.25
C PHE A 167 7.56 -7.63 -5.99
N LYS A 168 8.77 -7.28 -5.56
CA LYS A 168 9.74 -8.19 -4.97
C LYS A 168 9.98 -7.75 -3.54
N GLU A 169 9.65 -8.63 -2.59
CA GLU A 169 9.93 -8.39 -1.18
C GLU A 169 11.43 -8.43 -0.93
N LEU A 170 11.97 -7.34 -0.38
CA LEU A 170 13.37 -7.28 0.05
C LEU A 170 13.50 -7.37 1.56
N TYR A 171 12.52 -6.81 2.27
CA TYR A 171 12.50 -6.79 3.72
C TYR A 171 11.06 -6.83 4.21
N ALA A 172 10.76 -7.73 5.14
CA ALA A 172 9.53 -7.74 5.90
C ALA A 172 9.85 -8.24 7.30
N LYS A 173 9.90 -7.32 8.28
CA LYS A 173 10.20 -7.67 9.67
C LYS A 173 9.35 -6.87 10.64
N GLU A 174 8.84 -7.58 11.63
CA GLU A 174 8.14 -7.00 12.76
C GLU A 174 9.07 -6.09 13.58
N GLN A 175 8.47 -5.05 14.14
CA GLN A 175 9.08 -4.11 15.05
C GLN A 175 8.41 -4.21 16.42
N LYS A 176 9.18 -3.92 17.47
CA LYS A 176 8.72 -4.02 18.87
C LYS A 176 7.61 -3.03 19.24
N GLY A 177 7.33 -2.06 18.38
CA GLY A 177 6.25 -1.09 18.55
C GLY A 177 5.60 -0.76 17.21
N PRO A 178 4.51 0.02 17.23
CA PRO A 178 3.82 0.45 16.02
C PRO A 178 4.76 1.29 15.16
N VAL A 179 4.84 0.98 13.86
CA VAL A 179 5.55 1.83 12.90
C VAL A 179 4.56 2.90 12.46
N THR A 180 4.82 4.17 12.78
CA THR A 180 3.87 5.27 12.55
C THR A 180 4.26 6.17 11.39
N ALA A 181 5.57 6.29 11.13
CA ALA A 181 6.09 7.09 10.03
C ALA A 181 7.39 6.48 9.48
N LEU A 182 7.60 6.68 8.19
CA LEU A 182 8.83 6.35 7.47
C LEU A 182 9.28 7.54 6.63
N THR A 183 10.58 7.76 6.55
CA THR A 183 11.21 8.71 5.63
C THR A 183 12.61 8.25 5.25
N GLN A 184 13.25 8.97 4.33
CA GLN A 184 14.63 8.75 3.94
C GLN A 184 15.51 9.93 4.35
N VAL A 185 16.75 9.66 4.72
CA VAL A 185 17.78 10.69 4.89
C VAL A 185 19.11 10.11 4.39
N LEU A 186 19.73 10.77 3.41
CA LEU A 186 21.07 10.40 2.89
C LEU A 186 21.24 8.91 2.54
N GLY A 187 20.21 8.29 1.96
CA GLY A 187 20.23 6.87 1.58
C GLY A 187 19.92 5.89 2.72
N TYR A 188 19.60 6.38 3.91
CA TYR A 188 19.14 5.59 5.05
C TYR A 188 17.62 5.69 5.22
N LEU A 189 17.02 4.60 5.67
CA LEU A 189 15.61 4.57 6.08
C LEU A 189 15.51 5.03 7.53
N ILE A 190 14.68 6.03 7.77
CA ILE A 190 14.35 6.52 9.11
C ILE A 190 12.92 6.08 9.41
N SER A 191 12.71 5.45 10.57
CA SER A 191 11.42 4.94 11.01
C SER A 191 11.08 5.43 12.41
N ALA A 192 9.87 5.93 12.60
CA ALA A 192 9.31 6.20 13.92
C ALA A 192 8.60 4.93 14.43
N VAL A 193 9.05 4.42 15.59
CA VAL A 193 8.58 3.16 16.18
C VAL A 193 8.19 3.40 17.64
N GLY A 194 6.89 3.45 17.90
CA GLY A 194 6.38 3.80 19.23
C GLY A 194 6.77 5.22 19.64
N GLN A 195 7.46 5.36 20.77
CA GLN A 195 7.95 6.65 21.31
C GLN A 195 9.39 6.97 20.86
N LYS A 196 9.90 6.27 19.84
CA LYS A 196 11.27 6.39 19.32
C LYS A 196 11.29 6.74 17.85
#